data_AF-A0A5P1UZP6-F1
#
_entry.id   AF-A0A5P1UZP6-F1
#
_cell.length_a   1.000
_cell.length_b   1.000
_cell.length_c   1.000
_cell.angle_alpha   90.00
_cell.angle_beta   90.00
_cell.angle_gamma   90.00
#
_symmetry.space_group_name_H-M   'P 1'
#
loop_
_entity.id
_entity.type
_entity.pdbx_description
1 polymer ?
#
loop_
_entity_poly.entity_id
_entity_poly.type
_entity_poly.pdbx_seq_one_letter_code
_entity_poly.pdbx_strand_id
1 'polypeptide(L)'
;MNTLIQTYQRILKLSQVMIGSLWIYQGLFPKLIFKVEDEQYFWQYMGLASEYIFWMISLSGIAEISFGFMFLLFTHRYLHKLNIISLIGLFIFVLLIYPNKIYQAFNPVVMNLGLISLSIIALWCIDTLQEIKLE
;
A
#
# COMPACT_ATOMS: atom_id res chain seq x y z
N MET A 1 21.46 9.07 -23.63
CA MET A 1 20.98 7.76 -23.13
C MET A 1 21.14 7.60 -21.61
N ASN A 2 22.36 7.74 -21.04
CA ASN A 2 22.60 7.57 -19.60
C ASN A 2 21.74 8.46 -18.68
N THR A 3 21.56 9.74 -19.01
CA THR A 3 20.74 10.66 -18.19
C THR A 3 19.26 10.26 -18.16
N LEU A 4 18.74 9.72 -19.26
CA LEU A 4 17.35 9.29 -19.37
C LEU A 4 17.10 8.05 -18.49
N ILE A 5 17.97 7.04 -18.60
CA ILE A 5 17.94 5.83 -17.77
C ILE A 5 18.01 6.20 -16.27
N GLN A 6 18.92 7.11 -15.90
CA GLN A 6 19.05 7.57 -14.52
C GLN A 6 17.78 8.27 -14.02
N THR A 7 17.12 9.07 -14.86
CA THR A 7 15.86 9.73 -14.49
C THR A 7 14.75 8.71 -14.22
N TYR A 8 14.55 7.72 -15.09
CA TYR A 8 13.56 6.66 -14.86
C TYR A 8 13.86 5.84 -13.60
N GLN A 9 15.13 5.53 -13.34
CA GLN A 9 15.53 4.83 -12.11
C GLN A 9 15.24 5.66 -10.85
N ARG A 10 15.47 6.98 -10.89
CA ARG A 10 15.16 7.88 -9.77
C ARG A 10 13.66 7.97 -9.51
N ILE A 11 12.85 8.11 -10.56
CA ILE A 11 11.39 8.14 -10.44
C ILE A 11 10.88 6.82 -9.87
N LEU A 12 11.34 5.69 -10.43
CA LEU A 12 10.99 4.36 -9.95
C LEU A 12 11.33 4.19 -8.46
N LYS A 13 12.55 4.54 -8.06
CA LYS A 13 12.98 4.37 -6.67
C LYS A 13 12.19 5.27 -5.72
N LEU A 14 11.92 6.52 -6.11
CA LEU A 14 11.09 7.43 -5.32
C LEU A 14 9.68 6.87 -5.13
N SER A 15 9.03 6.40 -6.21
CA SER A 15 7.71 5.77 -6.12
C SER A 15 7.71 4.58 -5.17
N GLN A 16 8.71 3.69 -5.26
CA GLN A 16 8.83 2.53 -4.37
C GLN A 16 9.08 2.91 -2.91
N VAL A 17 9.92 3.92 -2.65
CA VAL A 17 10.18 4.42 -1.30
C VAL A 17 8.90 5.01 -0.70
N MET A 18 8.16 5.81 -1.45
CA MET A 18 6.89 6.38 -0.98
C MET A 18 5.85 5.30 -0.70
N ILE A 19 5.65 4.35 -1.62
CA ILE A 19 4.73 3.23 -1.43
C ILE A 19 5.12 2.43 -0.19
N GLY A 20 6.39 2.02 -0.09
CA GLY A 20 6.90 1.23 1.02
C GLY A 20 6.74 1.93 2.37
N SER A 21 7.08 3.22 2.43
CA SER A 21 6.98 4.01 3.67
C SER A 21 5.54 4.17 4.14
N LEU A 22 4.60 4.36 3.22
CA LEU A 22 3.18 4.50 3.54
C LEU A 22 2.54 3.17 4.00
N TRP A 23 2.90 2.04 3.40
CA TRP A 23 2.50 0.72 3.92
C TRP A 23 3.07 0.42 5.30
N ILE A 24 4.34 0.75 5.54
CA ILE A 24 4.94 0.62 6.87
C ILE A 24 4.19 1.50 7.87
N TYR A 25 3.86 2.73 7.50
CA TYR A 25 3.10 3.63 8.36
C TYR A 25 1.72 3.07 8.71
N GLN A 26 0.97 2.59 7.71
CA GLN A 26 -0.35 1.97 7.89
C GLN A 26 -0.29 0.71 8.77
N GLY A 27 0.75 -0.13 8.62
CA GLY A 27 0.88 -1.32 9.46
C GLY A 27 1.38 -1.02 10.87
N LEU A 28 2.21 0.01 11.05
CA LEU A 28 2.87 0.29 12.32
C LEU A 28 2.00 1.14 13.25
N PHE A 29 1.59 2.31 12.79
CA PHE A 29 0.98 3.32 13.66
C PHE A 29 -0.42 2.93 14.10
N PRO A 30 -1.40 2.71 13.20
CA PRO A 30 -2.76 2.41 13.64
C PRO A 30 -2.88 0.99 14.20
N LYS A 31 -2.13 0.01 13.69
CA LYS A 31 -2.32 -1.41 14.06
C LYS A 31 -1.45 -1.89 15.21
N LEU A 32 -0.17 -1.50 15.27
CA LEU A 32 0.73 -2.00 16.32
C LEU A 32 0.91 -1.03 17.49
N ILE A 33 1.10 0.26 17.21
CA ILE A 33 1.35 1.28 18.23
C ILE A 33 0.05 1.70 18.91
N PHE A 34 -0.90 2.23 18.15
CA PHE A 34 -2.11 2.86 18.70
C PHE A 34 -3.31 1.91 18.80
N LYS A 35 -3.32 0.80 18.05
CA LYS A 35 -4.40 -0.21 18.04
C LYS A 35 -5.80 0.43 18.00
N VAL A 36 -6.00 1.30 17.02
CA VAL A 36 -7.17 2.20 16.94
C VAL A 36 -8.48 1.41 16.94
N GLU A 37 -9.53 2.00 17.50
CA GLU A 37 -10.87 1.36 17.60
C GLU A 37 -11.44 0.98 16.22
N ASP A 38 -11.14 1.74 15.17
CA ASP A 38 -11.53 1.42 13.79
C ASP A 38 -10.95 0.06 13.32
N GLU A 39 -9.78 -0.35 13.79
CA GLU A 39 -9.24 -1.68 13.45
C GLU A 39 -9.98 -2.79 14.21
N GLN A 40 -10.41 -2.53 15.44
CA GLN A 40 -11.17 -3.50 16.23
C GLN A 40 -12.56 -3.72 15.64
N TYR A 41 -13.25 -2.64 15.29
CA TYR A 41 -14.57 -2.70 14.67
C TYR A 41 -14.54 -3.43 13.33
N PHE A 42 -13.47 -3.25 12.53
CA PHE A 42 -13.28 -4.00 11.28
C PHE A 42 -13.37 -5.53 11.51
N TRP A 43 -12.61 -6.06 12.48
CA TRP A 43 -12.61 -7.51 12.75
C TRP A 43 -13.91 -8.00 13.43
N GLN A 44 -14.56 -7.16 14.23
CA GLN A 44 -15.88 -7.47 14.78
C GLN A 44 -16.94 -7.58 13.69
N TYR A 45 -16.92 -6.66 12.72
CA TYR A 45 -17.83 -6.67 11.57
C TYR A 45 -17.67 -7.95 10.73
N MET A 46 -16.46 -8.49 10.66
CA MET A 46 -16.16 -9.76 10.00
C MET A 46 -16.60 -11.00 10.80
N GLY A 47 -17.20 -10.82 11.99
CA GLY A 47 -17.71 -11.92 12.83
C GLY A 47 -16.63 -12.63 13.66
N LEU A 48 -15.45 -12.02 13.84
CA LEU A 48 -14.36 -12.62 14.60
C LEU A 48 -14.62 -12.56 16.11
N ALA A 49 -14.32 -13.64 16.83
CA ALA A 49 -14.45 -13.66 18.29
C ALA A 49 -13.46 -12.67 18.94
N SER A 50 -13.88 -12.00 20.02
CA SER A 50 -13.14 -10.91 20.66
C SER A 50 -11.74 -11.29 21.13
N GLU A 51 -11.54 -12.56 21.51
CA GLU A 51 -10.26 -13.11 21.94
C GLU A 51 -9.18 -13.12 20.84
N TYR A 52 -9.57 -13.18 19.55
CA TYR A 52 -8.64 -13.22 18.42
C TYR A 52 -8.43 -11.86 17.74
N ILE A 53 -9.24 -10.84 18.06
CA ILE A 53 -9.23 -9.55 17.35
C ILE A 53 -7.86 -8.89 17.42
N PHE A 54 -7.29 -8.77 18.62
CA PHE A 54 -5.98 -8.13 18.79
C PHE A 54 -4.84 -8.89 18.09
N TRP A 55 -4.95 -10.22 18.01
CA TRP A 55 -4.02 -11.05 17.25
C TRP A 55 -4.13 -10.78 15.75
N MET A 56 -5.35 -10.68 15.22
CA MET A 56 -5.58 -10.41 13.80
C MET A 56 -5.18 -8.99 13.39
N ILE A 57 -5.44 -7.98 14.24
CA ILE A 57 -4.93 -6.61 14.03
C ILE A 57 -3.41 -6.62 13.95
N SER A 58 -2.76 -7.30 14.90
CA SER A 58 -1.29 -7.35 14.95
C SER A 58 -0.72 -8.07 13.73
N LEU A 59 -1.32 -9.20 13.32
CA LEU A 59 -0.91 -9.95 12.14
C LEU A 59 -1.08 -9.13 10.86
N SER A 60 -2.20 -8.42 10.72
CA SER A 60 -2.44 -7.50 9.61
C SER A 60 -1.38 -6.39 9.57
N GLY A 61 -1.07 -5.77 10.71
CA GLY A 61 -0.05 -4.72 10.78
C GLY A 61 1.34 -5.22 10.39
N ILE A 62 1.72 -6.42 10.85
CA ILE A 62 3.00 -7.06 10.46
C ILE A 62 3.02 -7.37 8.96
N ALA A 63 1.92 -7.85 8.39
CA ALA A 63 1.82 -8.13 6.96
C ALA A 63 2.00 -6.85 6.12
N GLU A 64 1.38 -5.74 6.52
CA GLU A 64 1.52 -4.45 5.84
C GLU A 64 2.93 -3.88 5.93
N ILE A 65 3.56 -3.94 7.11
CA ILE A 65 4.96 -3.53 7.30
C ILE A 65 5.87 -4.38 6.41
N SER A 66 5.67 -5.70 6.41
CA SER A 66 6.47 -6.62 5.59
C SER A 66 6.31 -6.30 4.11
N PHE A 67 5.08 -6.03 3.66
CA PHE A 67 4.80 -5.65 2.28
C PHE A 67 5.47 -4.31 1.91
N GLY A 68 5.46 -3.33 2.82
CA GLY A 68 6.18 -2.08 2.64
C GLY A 68 7.70 -2.27 2.54
N PHE A 69 8.30 -3.14 3.36
CA PHE A 69 9.72 -3.49 3.24
C PHE A 69 10.06 -4.18 1.92
N MET A 70 9.18 -5.03 1.38
CA MET A 70 9.40 -5.64 0.06
C MET A 70 9.58 -4.59 -1.04
N PHE A 71 8.88 -3.45 -0.96
CA PHE A 71 9.06 -2.33 -1.91
C PHE A 71 10.42 -1.64 -1.78
N LEU A 72 10.98 -1.58 -0.58
CA LEU A 72 12.28 -0.95 -0.34
C LEU A 72 13.43 -1.83 -0.85
N LEU A 73 13.27 -3.15 -0.75
CA LEU A 73 14.30 -4.14 -1.07
C LEU A 73 14.25 -4.62 -2.52
N PHE A 74 13.06 -4.76 -3.10
CA PHE A 74 12.88 -5.42 -4.40
C PHE A 74 12.21 -4.50 -5.43
N THR A 75 12.62 -4.63 -6.68
CA THR A 75 11.98 -3.99 -7.82
C THR A 75 11.38 -5.07 -8.71
N HIS A 76 10.07 -5.31 -8.55
CA HIS A 76 9.37 -6.34 -9.30
C HIS A 76 7.98 -5.86 -9.75
N ARG A 77 7.61 -6.12 -11.01
CA ARG A 77 6.33 -5.68 -11.58
C ARG A 77 5.11 -6.27 -10.84
N TYR A 78 5.21 -7.52 -10.40
CA TYR A 78 4.13 -8.17 -9.64
C TYR A 78 3.90 -7.53 -8.27
N LEU A 79 4.92 -6.91 -7.66
CA LEU A 79 4.76 -6.21 -6.39
C LEU A 79 3.83 -5.00 -6.54
N HIS A 80 4.01 -4.23 -7.62
CA HIS A 80 3.12 -3.11 -7.97
C HIS A 80 1.71 -3.56 -8.33
N LYS A 81 1.56 -4.67 -9.06
CA LYS A 81 0.22 -5.23 -9.35
C LYS A 81 -0.49 -5.68 -8.09
N LEU A 82 0.22 -6.36 -7.18
CA LEU A 82 -0.31 -6.77 -5.89
C LEU A 82 -0.73 -5.55 -5.07
N ASN A 83 0.08 -4.48 -5.05
CA ASN A 83 -0.28 -3.23 -4.37
C ASN A 83 -1.59 -2.63 -4.89
N ILE A 84 -1.76 -2.56 -6.21
CA ILE A 84 -3.00 -2.04 -6.81
C ILE A 84 -4.20 -2.88 -6.38
N ILE A 85 -4.10 -4.21 -6.45
CA ILE A 85 -5.19 -5.12 -6.04
C ILE A 85 -5.50 -4.96 -4.54
N SER A 86 -4.47 -4.92 -3.69
CA SER A 86 -4.61 -4.73 -2.24
C SER A 86 -5.29 -3.40 -1.90
N LEU A 87 -4.91 -2.29 -2.55
CA LEU A 87 -5.51 -0.98 -2.29
C LEU A 87 -6.96 -0.89 -2.78
N ILE A 88 -7.30 -1.54 -3.90
CA ILE A 88 -8.69 -1.66 -4.36
C ILE A 88 -9.50 -2.49 -3.34
N GLY A 89 -8.96 -3.61 -2.87
CA GLY A 89 -9.61 -4.43 -1.84
C GLY A 89 -9.85 -3.67 -0.54
N LEU A 90 -8.83 -3.00 -0.01
CA LEU A 90 -8.93 -2.14 1.17
C LEU A 90 -9.96 -1.02 0.97
N PHE A 91 -10.00 -0.42 -0.22
CA PHE A 91 -10.98 0.61 -0.54
C PHE A 91 -12.41 0.10 -0.48
N ILE A 92 -12.68 -1.08 -1.06
CA ILE A 92 -14.00 -1.73 -1.02
C ILE A 92 -14.39 -2.01 0.44
N PHE A 93 -13.47 -2.49 1.26
CA PHE A 93 -13.75 -2.72 2.68
C PHE A 93 -14.10 -1.43 3.43
N VAL A 94 -13.35 -0.34 3.19
CA VAL A 94 -13.66 0.97 3.78
C VAL A 94 -15.05 1.44 3.35
N LEU A 95 -15.43 1.27 2.09
CA LEU A 95 -16.76 1.66 1.60
C LEU A 95 -17.89 0.92 2.32
N LEU A 96 -17.70 -0.38 2.57
CA LEU A 96 -18.71 -1.22 3.22
C LEU A 96 -18.82 -0.96 4.73
N ILE A 97 -17.69 -0.78 5.41
CA ILE A 97 -17.62 -0.72 6.87
C ILE A 97 -17.70 0.73 7.37
N TYR A 98 -17.13 1.67 6.61
CA TYR A 98 -17.00 3.08 6.98
C TYR A 98 -17.42 4.03 5.84
N PRO A 99 -18.68 3.98 5.38
CA PRO A 99 -19.15 4.83 4.26
C PRO A 99 -18.96 6.33 4.57
N ASN A 100 -18.99 6.73 5.84
CA ASN A 100 -18.81 8.11 6.24
C ASN A 100 -17.36 8.63 6.08
N LYS A 101 -16.36 7.75 5.97
CA LYS A 101 -14.95 8.16 5.85
C LYS A 101 -14.60 8.62 4.44
N ILE A 102 -15.42 8.36 3.42
CA ILE A 102 -15.07 8.63 2.01
C ILE A 102 -15.16 10.11 1.61
N TYR A 103 -15.97 10.91 2.32
CA TYR A 103 -16.18 12.33 2.03
C TYR A 103 -15.51 13.25 3.06
N GLN A 104 -14.69 12.70 3.95
CA GLN A 104 -13.87 13.49 4.87
C GLN A 104 -12.72 14.16 4.14
N ALA A 105 -12.23 15.30 4.66
CA ALA A 105 -11.13 16.06 4.04
C ALA A 105 -9.85 15.22 3.88
N PHE A 106 -9.57 14.33 4.83
CA PHE A 106 -8.50 13.35 4.77
C PHE A 106 -9.11 11.95 4.73
N ASN A 107 -9.43 11.49 3.53
CA ASN A 107 -10.12 10.22 3.32
C ASN A 107 -9.22 9.14 2.70
N PRO A 108 -9.59 7.85 2.87
CA PRO A 108 -8.88 6.74 2.26
C PRO A 108 -8.91 6.73 0.71
N VAL A 109 -9.86 7.41 0.07
CA VAL A 109 -9.97 7.50 -1.40
C VAL A 109 -8.73 8.20 -1.96
N VAL A 110 -8.42 9.39 -1.45
CA VAL A 110 -7.29 10.20 -1.95
C VAL A 110 -5.97 9.46 -1.75
N MET A 111 -5.79 8.84 -0.58
CA MET A 111 -4.58 8.07 -0.27
C MET A 111 -4.42 6.85 -1.21
N ASN A 112 -5.47 6.05 -1.39
CA ASN A 112 -5.40 4.84 -2.20
C ASN A 112 -5.18 5.18 -3.68
N LEU A 113 -5.85 6.21 -4.20
CA LEU A 113 -5.61 6.68 -5.57
C LEU A 113 -4.17 7.16 -5.75
N GLY A 114 -3.63 7.94 -4.80
CA GLY A 114 -2.23 8.39 -4.86
C GLY A 114 -1.24 7.22 -4.92
N LEU A 115 -1.42 6.21 -4.06
CA LEU A 115 -0.57 5.02 -4.03
C LEU A 115 -0.71 4.16 -5.30
N ILE A 116 -1.93 4.00 -5.82
CA ILE A 116 -2.18 3.30 -7.09
C ILE A 116 -1.47 4.03 -8.24
N SER A 117 -1.58 5.36 -8.31
CA SER A 117 -0.89 6.17 -9.31
C SER A 117 0.63 6.00 -9.25
N LEU A 118 1.23 5.98 -8.06
CA LEU A 118 2.66 5.70 -7.90
C LEU A 118 3.06 4.31 -8.42
N SER A 119 2.23 3.29 -8.21
CA SER A 119 2.47 1.96 -8.77
C SER A 119 2.35 1.92 -10.29
N ILE A 120 1.40 2.65 -10.88
CA ILE A 120 1.27 2.77 -12.34
C ILE A 120 2.51 3.45 -12.92
N ILE A 121 2.95 4.57 -12.34
CA ILE A 121 4.16 5.29 -12.75
C ILE A 121 5.38 4.37 -12.67
N ALA A 122 5.50 3.60 -11.58
CA ALA A 122 6.60 2.66 -11.41
C ALA A 122 6.57 1.53 -12.45
N LEU A 123 5.39 1.02 -12.82
CA LEU A 123 5.24 0.02 -13.88
C LEU A 123 5.69 0.58 -15.23
N TRP A 124 5.27 1.80 -15.59
CA TRP A 124 5.74 2.46 -16.82
C TRP A 124 7.26 2.62 -16.83
N CYS A 125 7.87 3.01 -15.70
CA CYS A 125 9.33 3.11 -15.60
C CYS A 125 10.02 1.74 -15.78
N ILE A 126 9.44 0.66 -15.25
CA ILE A 126 9.97 -0.70 -15.41
C ILE A 126 9.90 -1.12 -16.88
N ASP A 127 8.75 -0.93 -17.53
CA ASP A 127 8.53 -1.33 -18.92
C ASP A 127 9.51 -0.56 -19.85
N THR A 128 9.64 0.77 -19.70
CA THR A 128 10.61 1.57 -20.47
C THR A 128 12.07 1.16 -20.22
N LEU A 129 12.45 0.88 -18.97
CA LEU A 129 13.81 0.43 -18.65
C LEU A 129 14.11 -0.97 -19.20
N GLN A 130 13.10 -1.80 -19.47
CA GLN A 130 13.26 -3.09 -20.14
C GLN A 130 13.43 -2.91 -21.64
N GLU A 131 12.63 -2.04 -22.27
CA GLU A 131 12.75 -1.72 -23.71
C GLU A 131 14.15 -1.18 -24.05
N ILE A 132 14.66 -0.21 -23.29
CA ILE A 132 16.00 0.37 -23.51
C ILE A 132 17.14 -0.66 -23.35
N LYS A 133 16.93 -1.75 -22.60
CA LYS A 133 17.94 -2.82 -22.46
C LYS A 133 17.96 -3.79 -23.64
N LEU A 134 16.89 -3.82 -24.43
CA LEU A 134 16.72 -4.71 -25.58
C LEU A 134 17.20 -4.06 -26.89
N GLU A 135 17.31 -2.73 -26.91
CA GLU A 135 17.94 -1.92 -27.97
C GLU A 135 19.47 -1.88 -27.84
#